data_AF-A0A5E6QC38-F1
#
_entry.id   AF-A0A5E6QC38-F1
#
_cell.length_a   1.000
_cell.length_b   1.000
_cell.length_c   1.000
_cell.angle_alpha   90.00
_cell.angle_beta   90.00
_cell.angle_gamma   90.00
#
_symmetry.space_group_name_H-M   'P 1'
#
loop_
_entity.id
_entity.type
_entity.pdbx_description
1 polymer ?
#
loop_
_entity_poly.entity_id
_entity_poly.type
_entity_poly.pdbx_seq_one_letter_code
_entity_poly.pdbx_strand_id
1 'polypeptide(L)'
;MKKISLCLGAALLAGLAGCAGNDHLDTSRLTKVDENHANLEANGARYTLDSYIIPFNQPYFISVQRDDGKPLTIAEAAAVAQPYIETRGCTQPVARRPDLDKSNAAKTQWIVGIEC
;
A
#
# COMPACT_ATOMS: atom_id res chain seq x y z
N MET A 1 27.06 -55.16 30.05
CA MET A 1 27.92 -53.96 30.23
C MET A 1 27.96 -53.20 28.91
N LYS A 2 27.81 -51.86 28.94
CA LYS A 2 27.97 -50.85 27.86
C LYS A 2 27.01 -50.97 26.66
N LYS A 3 25.92 -50.18 26.58
CA LYS A 3 25.81 -48.74 26.21
C LYS A 3 26.56 -48.39 24.92
N ILE A 4 25.84 -47.94 23.89
CA ILE A 4 25.97 -46.59 23.29
C ILE A 4 24.71 -46.33 22.45
N SER A 5 23.96 -45.34 22.91
CA SER A 5 22.82 -44.73 22.25
C SER A 5 23.37 -43.82 21.15
N LEU A 6 22.98 -44.04 19.90
CA LEU A 6 23.31 -43.15 18.78
C LEU A 6 22.09 -42.27 18.48
N CYS A 7 21.95 -41.20 19.26
CA CYS A 7 21.15 -40.05 18.85
C CYS A 7 22.01 -39.24 17.88
N LEU A 8 21.63 -39.10 16.61
CA LEU A 8 21.99 -37.97 15.76
C LEU A 8 21.22 -38.05 14.42
N GLY A 9 19.99 -37.55 14.41
CA GLY A 9 19.26 -37.22 13.20
C GLY A 9 19.04 -35.71 13.19
N ALA A 10 19.90 -34.98 12.49
CA ALA A 10 19.89 -33.53 12.44
C ALA A 10 18.58 -33.01 11.84
N ALA A 11 17.79 -32.31 12.66
CA ALA A 11 16.64 -31.54 12.20
C ALA A 11 17.16 -30.27 11.50
N LEU A 12 17.14 -30.29 10.16
CA LEU A 12 17.27 -29.09 9.32
C LEU A 12 16.01 -28.24 9.48
N LEU A 13 15.95 -27.45 10.56
CA LEU A 13 15.08 -26.29 10.66
C LEU A 13 15.64 -25.21 9.74
N ALA A 14 15.29 -25.28 8.45
CA ALA A 14 15.43 -24.16 7.54
C ALA A 14 14.47 -23.07 8.02
N GLY A 15 14.98 -22.17 8.86
CA GLY A 15 14.29 -20.95 9.24
C GLY A 15 13.96 -20.18 7.98
N LEU A 16 12.68 -20.18 7.60
CA LEU A 16 12.13 -19.16 6.73
C LEU A 16 12.27 -17.85 7.50
N ALA A 17 13.41 -17.19 7.33
CA ALA A 17 13.53 -15.77 7.59
C ALA A 17 12.55 -15.09 6.64
N GLY A 18 11.30 -14.97 7.07
CA GLY A 18 10.35 -14.08 6.44
C GLY A 18 10.99 -12.71 6.50
N CYS A 19 11.41 -12.20 5.35
CA CYS A 19 11.73 -10.80 5.20
C CYS A 19 10.47 -10.07 5.68
N ALA A 20 10.51 -9.52 6.90
CA ALA A 20 9.51 -8.59 7.37
C ALA A 20 9.66 -7.35 6.48
N GLY A 21 9.03 -7.41 5.32
CA GLY A 21 8.89 -6.27 4.44
C GLY A 21 8.19 -5.17 5.23
N ASN A 22 8.61 -3.93 5.02
CA ASN A 22 7.93 -2.81 5.66
C ASN A 22 6.46 -2.84 5.20
N ASP A 23 5.55 -3.15 6.13
CA ASP A 23 4.12 -3.28 5.84
C ASP A 23 3.50 -1.94 5.47
N HIS A 24 4.16 -0.84 5.84
CA HIS A 24 3.68 0.52 5.59
C HIS A 24 4.51 1.24 4.52
N LEU A 25 3.81 1.99 3.66
CA LEU A 25 4.43 2.93 2.74
C LEU A 25 5.08 4.10 3.48
N ASP A 26 6.27 4.50 3.04
CA ASP A 26 6.93 5.69 3.54
C ASP A 26 6.24 6.96 3.00
N THR A 27 5.49 7.62 3.88
CA THR A 27 4.82 8.91 3.63
C THR A 27 5.49 10.05 4.39
N SER A 28 6.67 9.86 4.99
CA SER A 28 7.32 10.83 5.89
C SER A 28 7.61 12.21 5.26
N ARG A 29 7.69 12.26 3.93
CA ARG A 29 7.92 13.49 3.15
C ARG A 29 6.64 14.10 2.57
N LEU A 30 5.49 13.55 2.93
CA LEU A 30 4.18 14.00 2.46
C LEU A 30 3.36 14.50 3.65
N THR A 31 2.53 15.50 3.41
CA THR A 31 1.58 16.03 4.39
C THR A 31 0.22 15.38 4.16
N LYS A 32 -0.32 14.71 5.18
CA LYS A 32 -1.67 14.14 5.11
C LYS A 32 -2.73 15.24 5.13
N VAL A 33 -3.77 15.09 4.32
CA VAL A 33 -4.97 15.93 4.34
C VAL A 33 -6.05 15.13 5.06
N ASP A 34 -6.21 15.37 6.37
CA ASP A 34 -7.01 14.52 7.25
C ASP A 34 -8.50 14.50 6.85
N GLU A 35 -9.02 15.60 6.32
CA GLU A 35 -10.41 15.72 5.85
C GLU A 35 -10.71 14.80 4.67
N ASN A 36 -9.69 14.38 3.93
CA ASN A 36 -9.87 13.56 2.74
C ASN A 36 -9.92 12.06 3.06
N HIS A 37 -9.78 11.60 4.31
CA HIS A 37 -9.92 10.19 4.63
C HIS A 37 -11.24 9.54 4.13
N ALA A 38 -11.19 8.32 3.60
CA ALA A 38 -12.39 7.58 3.22
C ALA A 38 -12.21 6.06 3.36
N ASN A 39 -13.30 5.39 3.73
CA ASN A 39 -13.42 3.94 3.60
C ASN A 39 -14.50 3.66 2.56
N LEU A 40 -14.19 2.87 1.54
CA LEU A 40 -15.13 2.56 0.46
C LEU A 40 -15.08 1.08 0.07
N GLU A 41 -16.16 0.62 -0.56
CA GLU A 41 -16.23 -0.70 -1.17
C GLU A 41 -16.24 -0.57 -2.69
N ALA A 42 -15.36 -1.32 -3.35
CA ALA A 42 -15.28 -1.39 -4.80
C ALA A 42 -14.82 -2.78 -5.23
N ASN A 43 -15.38 -3.31 -6.32
CA ASN A 43 -14.97 -4.61 -6.87
C ASN A 43 -14.99 -5.77 -5.84
N GLY A 44 -15.90 -5.72 -4.86
CA GLY A 44 -16.04 -6.75 -3.82
C GLY A 44 -14.95 -6.73 -2.73
N ALA A 45 -14.14 -5.66 -2.64
CA ALA A 45 -13.20 -5.44 -1.57
C ALA A 45 -13.42 -4.08 -0.91
N ARG A 46 -13.00 -3.97 0.36
CA ARG A 46 -13.02 -2.74 1.13
C ARG A 46 -11.64 -2.10 1.12
N TYR A 47 -11.59 -0.79 0.96
CA TYR A 47 -10.37 -0.01 0.90
C TYR A 47 -10.41 1.16 1.87
N THR A 48 -9.25 1.42 2.46
CA THR A 48 -8.95 2.64 3.20
C THR A 48 -8.14 3.58 2.31
N LEU A 49 -8.61 4.82 2.16
CA LEU A 49 -7.98 5.85 1.35
C LEU A 49 -7.62 7.06 2.19
N ASP A 50 -6.41 7.58 1.96
CA ASP A 50 -5.92 8.82 2.53
C ASP A 50 -5.31 9.67 1.42
N SER A 51 -5.51 10.98 1.49
CA SER A 51 -4.84 11.93 0.61
C SER A 51 -3.63 12.53 1.28
N TYR A 52 -2.57 12.68 0.50
CA TYR A 52 -1.37 13.40 0.89
C TYR A 52 -1.00 14.42 -0.19
N ILE A 53 -0.30 15.47 0.23
CA ILE A 53 0.20 16.53 -0.63
C ILE A 53 1.65 16.84 -0.29
N ILE A 54 2.33 17.52 -1.20
CA ILE A 54 3.47 18.36 -0.85
C ILE A 54 2.94 19.80 -0.88
N PRO A 55 3.06 20.59 0.21
CA PRO A 55 2.54 21.95 0.24
C PRO A 55 3.02 22.76 -0.97
N PHE A 56 2.09 23.48 -1.59
CA PHE A 56 2.30 24.32 -2.78
C PHE A 56 2.68 23.58 -4.07
N ASN A 57 2.60 22.24 -4.10
CA ASN A 57 2.81 21.45 -5.31
C ASN A 57 1.51 20.75 -5.74
N GLN A 58 1.30 20.67 -7.05
CA GLN A 58 0.45 19.67 -7.69
C GLN A 58 1.39 18.55 -8.13
N PRO A 59 1.31 17.35 -7.53
CA PRO A 59 0.10 16.54 -7.53
C PRO A 59 -0.36 16.06 -6.13
N TYR A 60 -1.55 15.45 -6.10
CA TYR A 60 -2.02 14.65 -4.97
C TYR A 60 -1.40 13.25 -4.98
N PHE A 61 -1.11 12.74 -3.78
CA PHE A 61 -0.63 11.38 -3.53
C PHE A 61 -1.72 10.63 -2.76
N ILE A 62 -2.42 9.72 -3.44
CA ILE A 62 -3.54 9.00 -2.83
C ILE A 62 -3.04 7.64 -2.36
N SER A 63 -3.05 7.43 -1.05
CA SER A 63 -2.85 6.10 -0.48
C SER A 63 -4.12 5.29 -0.69
N VAL A 64 -3.97 4.07 -1.22
CA VAL A 64 -5.02 3.06 -1.32
C VAL A 64 -4.52 1.80 -0.63
N GLN A 65 -5.17 1.45 0.48
CA GLN A 65 -4.90 0.22 1.21
C GLN A 65 -6.10 -0.70 1.09
N ARG A 66 -5.86 -1.99 0.88
CA ARG A 66 -6.92 -3.00 0.92
C ARG A 66 -7.06 -3.57 2.32
N ASP A 67 -8.27 -3.55 2.85
CA ASP A 67 -8.52 -3.86 4.27
C ASP A 67 -8.41 -5.35 4.59
N ASP A 68 -8.60 -6.23 3.59
CA ASP A 68 -8.47 -7.68 3.75
C ASP A 68 -7.02 -8.19 3.67
N GLY A 69 -6.05 -7.27 3.55
CA GLY A 69 -4.62 -7.56 3.55
C GLY A 69 -4.10 -8.35 2.35
N LYS A 70 -4.91 -8.62 1.31
CA LYS A 70 -4.38 -9.28 0.11
C LYS A 70 -3.78 -8.24 -0.86
N PRO A 71 -2.86 -8.65 -1.75
CA PRO A 71 -2.22 -7.73 -2.69
C PRO A 71 -3.22 -7.10 -3.67
N LEU A 72 -3.05 -5.82 -4.01
CA LEU A 72 -3.77 -5.15 -5.10
C LEU A 72 -2.81 -4.71 -6.21
N THR A 73 -3.34 -4.63 -7.43
CA THR A 73 -2.57 -4.15 -8.59
C THR A 73 -2.56 -2.62 -8.66
N ILE A 74 -1.62 -2.02 -9.38
CA ILE A 74 -1.65 -0.57 -9.61
C ILE A 74 -2.90 -0.13 -10.39
N ALA A 75 -3.38 -0.95 -11.33
CA ALA A 75 -4.59 -0.63 -12.10
C ALA A 75 -5.84 -0.62 -11.21
N GLU A 76 -5.93 -1.57 -10.28
CA GLU A 76 -6.97 -1.62 -9.25
C GLU A 76 -6.90 -0.42 -8.30
N ALA A 77 -5.71 -0.12 -7.76
CA ALA A 77 -5.50 1.06 -6.93
C ALA A 77 -5.87 2.35 -7.67
N ALA A 78 -5.52 2.47 -8.95
CA ALA A 78 -5.84 3.61 -9.79
C ALA A 78 -7.34 3.80 -10.00
N ALA A 79 -8.05 2.71 -10.30
CA ALA A 79 -9.49 2.72 -10.52
C ALA A 79 -10.28 3.16 -9.28
N VAL A 80 -9.72 2.95 -8.08
CA VAL A 80 -10.33 3.39 -6.82
C VAL A 80 -9.92 4.81 -6.46
N ALA A 81 -8.64 5.18 -6.62
CA ALA A 81 -8.12 6.48 -6.22
C ALA A 81 -8.65 7.65 -7.08
N GLN A 82 -8.82 7.43 -8.38
CA GLN A 82 -9.21 8.49 -9.31
C GLN A 82 -10.60 9.10 -9.01
N PRO A 83 -11.69 8.32 -8.96
CA PRO A 83 -13.01 8.88 -8.61
C PRO A 83 -13.07 9.42 -7.16
N TYR A 84 -12.19 8.91 -6.29
CA TYR A 84 -12.11 9.40 -4.92
C TYR A 84 -11.59 10.85 -4.84
N ILE A 85 -10.53 11.20 -5.57
CA ILE A 85 -9.96 12.57 -5.49
C ILE A 85 -10.71 13.59 -6.36
N GLU A 86 -11.34 13.14 -7.45
CA GLU A 86 -12.20 13.98 -8.31
C GLU A 86 -13.26 14.73 -7.49
N THR A 87 -13.81 14.10 -6.45
CA THR A 87 -14.87 14.68 -5.61
C THR A 87 -14.36 15.53 -4.43
N ARG A 88 -13.04 15.58 -4.19
CA ARG A 88 -12.45 16.09 -2.94
C ARG A 88 -11.41 17.19 -3.08
N GLY A 89 -10.86 17.41 -4.28
CA GLY A 89 -9.80 18.42 -4.42
C GLY A 89 -9.55 18.91 -5.84
N CYS A 90 -9.95 18.14 -6.84
CA CYS A 90 -9.71 18.51 -8.23
C CYS A 90 -10.85 19.37 -8.78
N THR A 91 -10.51 20.58 -9.21
CA THR A 91 -11.41 21.46 -9.99
C THR A 91 -11.10 21.40 -11.49
N GLN A 92 -9.98 20.77 -11.85
CA GLN A 92 -9.56 20.45 -13.22
C GLN A 92 -9.72 18.95 -13.50
N PRO A 93 -9.75 18.53 -14.78
CA PRO A 93 -9.75 17.12 -15.14
C PRO A 93 -8.55 16.40 -14.52
N VAL A 94 -8.80 15.27 -13.86
CA VAL A 94 -7.74 14.48 -13.26
C VAL A 94 -6.86 13.81 -14.32
N ALA A 95 -5.56 13.82 -14.08
CA ALA A 95 -4.58 13.09 -14.87
C ALA A 95 -3.71 12.20 -13.97
N ARG A 96 -3.43 10.99 -14.44
CA ARG A 96 -2.58 10.02 -13.74
C ARG A 96 -1.11 10.43 -13.85
N ARG A 97 -0.36 10.22 -12.77
CA ARG A 97 1.10 10.39 -12.70
C ARG A 97 1.80 9.09 -12.30
N PRO A 98 1.95 8.13 -13.23
CA PRO A 98 2.53 6.82 -12.94
C PRO A 98 3.97 6.86 -12.43
N ASP A 99 4.70 7.93 -12.76
CA ASP A 99 6.06 8.19 -12.28
C ASP A 99 6.14 8.40 -10.75
N LEU A 100 5.00 8.67 -10.11
CA LEU A 100 4.89 8.90 -8.67
C LEU A 100 4.31 7.71 -7.90
N ASP A 101 3.87 6.67 -8.61
CA ASP A 101 3.25 5.50 -8.00
C ASP A 101 4.28 4.71 -7.19
N LYS A 102 3.87 4.25 -6.00
CA LYS A 102 4.71 3.44 -5.10
C LYS A 102 3.88 2.38 -4.41
N SER A 103 4.46 1.24 -4.10
CA SER A 103 3.82 0.21 -3.29
C SER A 103 4.67 -0.15 -2.08
N ASN A 104 4.03 -0.68 -1.05
CA ASN A 104 4.76 -1.42 -0.02
C ASN A 104 5.27 -2.76 -0.60
N ALA A 105 6.09 -3.48 0.17
CA ALA A 105 6.68 -4.75 -0.28
C ALA A 105 5.63 -5.83 -0.55
N ALA A 106 4.58 -5.87 0.28
CA ALA A 106 3.48 -6.82 0.17
C ALA A 106 2.46 -6.49 -0.95
N LYS A 107 2.58 -5.30 -1.56
CA LYS A 107 1.60 -4.74 -2.50
C LYS A 107 0.17 -4.73 -1.97
N THR A 108 -0.02 -4.55 -0.66
CA THR A 108 -1.33 -4.38 -0.01
C THR A 108 -1.71 -2.91 0.12
N GLN A 109 -0.75 -2.02 -0.15
CA GLN A 109 -0.93 -0.58 -0.15
C GLN A 109 -0.20 0.03 -1.36
N TRP A 110 -0.83 1.00 -2.00
CA TRP A 110 -0.25 1.82 -3.07
C TRP A 110 -0.40 3.30 -2.77
N ILE A 111 0.61 4.10 -3.09
CA ILE A 111 0.46 5.52 -3.38
C ILE A 111 0.24 5.65 -4.88
N VAL A 112 -0.79 6.41 -5.21
CA VAL A 112 -1.21 6.74 -6.55
C VAL A 112 -0.96 8.24 -6.77
N GLY A 113 -0.18 8.59 -7.79
CA GLY A 113 0.00 9.98 -8.21
C GLY A 113 -1.16 10.45 -9.09
N ILE A 114 -1.83 11.55 -8.69
CA ILE A 114 -2.89 12.18 -9.47
C ILE A 114 -2.67 13.68 -9.51
N GLU A 115 -2.61 14.25 -10.71
CA GLU A 115 -2.55 15.70 -10.91
C GLU A 115 -3.90 16.26 -11.35
N CYS A 116 -4.11 17.47 -10.86
CA CYS A 116 -5.12 18.46 -11.13
C CYS A 116 -4.63 19.73 -10.40
#